data_AF-A0AAD9K7D1-F1
#
_entry.id   AF-A0AAD9K7D1-F1
#
_cell.length_a   1.000
_cell.length_b   1.000
_cell.length_c   1.000
_cell.angle_alpha   90.00
_cell.angle_beta   90.00
_cell.angle_gamma   90.00
#
_symmetry.space_group_name_H-M   'P 1'
#
loop_
_entity.id
_entity.type
_entity.pdbx_description
1 polymer ?
#
loop_
_entity_poly.entity_id
_entity_poly.type
_entity_poly.pdbx_seq_one_letter_code
_entity_poly.pdbx_strand_id
1 'polypeptide(L)'
;MAQKAVQNKNELLTLQEMFRIVGDQLTARDVRVLRFMFSGIFTAEFLSQIHDGVSFLQALEKVDRIDESNFKNLENYLRIINRRDLYQFLSLRRRTPGMFNLY
;
A
#
# COMPACT_ATOMS: atom_id res chain seq x y z
N MET A 1 14.44 27.74 -5.23
CA MET A 1 13.09 27.71 -4.61
C MET A 1 12.07 28.00 -5.70
N ALA A 2 11.25 27.02 -6.10
CA ALA A 2 9.90 27.23 -6.67
C ALA A 2 9.29 25.88 -7.09
N GLN A 3 8.35 25.43 -6.28
CA GLN A 3 7.15 24.65 -6.61
C GLN A 3 7.02 24.15 -8.06
N LYS A 4 7.23 22.85 -8.26
CA LYS A 4 6.65 22.11 -9.39
C LYS A 4 6.22 20.72 -8.93
N ALA A 5 5.01 20.66 -8.39
CA ALA A 5 4.17 19.46 -8.37
C ALA A 5 2.76 19.84 -7.93
N VAL A 6 2.15 20.79 -8.65
CA VAL A 6 0.69 20.90 -8.69
C VAL A 6 0.32 20.63 -10.14
N GLN A 7 0.42 19.37 -10.54
CA GLN A 7 -0.09 18.91 -11.83
C GLN A 7 -0.93 17.66 -11.59
N ASN A 8 -2.17 17.80 -12.03
CA ASN A 8 -3.14 16.75 -12.38
C ASN A 8 -3.79 15.96 -11.24
N LYS A 9 -4.90 16.52 -10.74
CA LYS A 9 -5.95 15.84 -9.94
C LYS A 9 -6.56 14.58 -10.59
N ASN A 10 -6.15 14.22 -11.82
CA ASN A 10 -6.65 13.07 -12.59
C ASN A 10 -5.52 12.19 -13.19
N GLU A 11 -4.26 12.42 -12.83
CA GLU A 11 -3.20 11.47 -13.18
C GLU A 11 -3.31 10.25 -12.29
N LEU A 12 -3.45 9.07 -12.92
CA LEU A 12 -3.55 7.80 -12.24
C LEU A 12 -2.31 7.61 -11.37
N LEU A 13 -2.49 7.53 -10.06
CA LEU A 13 -1.38 7.28 -9.13
C LEU A 13 -0.71 5.95 -9.49
N THR A 14 0.62 5.98 -9.64
CA THR A 14 1.42 4.75 -9.71
C THR A 14 1.28 3.95 -8.41
N LEU A 15 1.58 2.64 -8.43
CA LEU A 15 1.48 1.81 -7.22
C LEU A 15 2.34 2.39 -6.08
N GLN A 16 3.55 2.84 -6.43
CA GLN A 16 4.49 3.44 -5.48
C GLN A 16 3.98 4.76 -4.90
N GLU A 17 3.35 5.62 -5.69
CA GLU A 17 2.74 6.85 -5.19
C GLU A 17 1.55 6.58 -4.29
N MET A 18 0.73 5.58 -4.62
CA MET A 18 -0.35 5.15 -3.73
C MET A 18 0.20 4.61 -2.42
N PHE A 19 1.26 3.78 -2.44
CA PHE A 19 1.93 3.32 -1.23
C PHE A 19 2.49 4.46 -0.40
N ARG A 20 3.03 5.50 -1.05
CA ARG A 20 3.48 6.70 -0.35
C ARG A 20 2.33 7.42 0.35
N ILE A 21 1.23 7.69 -0.36
CA ILE A 21 0.07 8.37 0.22
C ILE A 21 -0.56 7.56 1.36
N VAL A 22 -0.84 6.27 1.14
CA VAL A 22 -1.44 5.40 2.15
C VAL A 22 -0.47 5.19 3.31
N GLY A 23 0.80 4.94 3.02
CA GLY A 23 1.84 4.70 4.02
C GLY A 23 2.14 5.92 4.89
N ASP A 24 2.16 7.12 4.33
CA ASP A 24 2.34 8.39 5.07
C ASP A 24 1.16 8.66 6.02
N GLN A 25 -0.03 8.14 5.69
CA GLN A 25 -1.21 8.28 6.53
C GLN A 25 -1.28 7.22 7.64
N LEU A 26 -0.48 6.16 7.60
CA LEU A 26 -0.46 5.13 8.64
C LEU A 26 0.25 5.65 9.90
N THR A 27 -0.41 5.52 11.05
CA THR A 27 0.20 5.92 12.32
C THR A 27 1.25 4.91 12.77
N ALA A 28 2.16 5.31 13.64
CA ALA A 28 3.12 4.37 14.25
C ALA A 28 2.43 3.20 14.98
N ARG A 29 1.21 3.42 15.51
CA ARG A 29 0.40 2.35 16.09
C ARG A 29 -0.06 1.35 15.02
N ASP A 30 -0.58 1.86 13.90
CA ASP A 30 -1.04 1.04 12.78
C ASP A 30 0.11 0.16 12.24
N VAL A 31 1.28 0.77 12.04
CA VAL A 31 2.49 0.06 11.57
C VAL A 31 2.89 -1.04 12.56
N ARG A 32 2.87 -0.78 13.87
CA ARG A 32 3.16 -1.82 14.88
C ARG A 32 2.18 -2.98 14.84
N VAL A 33 0.88 -2.70 14.73
CA VAL A 33 -0.17 -3.73 14.64
C VAL A 33 -0.01 -4.55 13.36
N LEU A 34 0.23 -3.88 12.23
CA LEU A 34 0.49 -4.54 10.94
C LEU A 34 1.73 -5.43 11.00
N ARG A 35 2.85 -4.95 11.55
CA ARG A 35 4.07 -5.77 11.74
C ARG A 35 3.81 -6.99 12.60
N PHE A 36 3.01 -6.86 13.66
CA PHE A 36 2.62 -7.99 14.51
C PHE A 36 1.75 -9.00 13.76
N MET A 37 0.75 -8.54 12.99
CA MET A 37 -0.11 -9.45 12.21
C MET A 37 0.67 -10.26 11.17
N PHE A 38 1.77 -9.71 10.65
CA PHE A 38 2.58 -10.35 9.63
C PHE A 38 3.86 -11.02 10.16
N SER A 39 4.05 -11.13 11.47
CA SER A 39 5.24 -11.78 12.03
C SER A 39 5.34 -13.28 11.75
N GLY A 40 4.24 -13.92 11.32
CA GLY A 40 4.25 -15.30 10.81
C GLY A 40 4.50 -15.42 9.30
N ILE A 41 4.55 -14.29 8.58
CA ILE A 41 4.75 -14.24 7.12
C ILE A 41 6.13 -13.66 6.79
N PHE A 42 6.55 -12.62 7.51
CA PHE A 42 7.84 -11.98 7.36
C PHE A 42 8.86 -12.53 8.37
N THR A 43 10.13 -12.65 7.96
CA THR A 43 11.22 -12.99 8.88
C THR A 43 11.50 -11.83 9.84
N ALA A 44 12.06 -12.12 11.02
CA ALA A 44 12.43 -11.09 12.01
C ALA A 44 13.43 -10.07 11.43
N GLU A 45 14.37 -10.54 10.60
CA GLU A 45 15.33 -9.69 9.88
C GLU A 45 14.62 -8.75 8.91
N PHE A 46 13.66 -9.24 8.14
CA PHE A 46 12.90 -8.42 7.20
C PHE A 46 12.03 -7.39 7.93
N LEU A 47 11.37 -7.79 9.02
CA LEU A 47 10.61 -6.89 9.87
C LEU A 47 11.48 -5.82 10.55
N SER A 48 12.77 -6.08 10.77
CA SER A 48 13.68 -5.10 11.35
C SER A 48 13.93 -3.90 10.44
N GLN A 49 13.80 -4.09 9.12
CA GLN A 49 13.98 -3.06 8.09
C GLN A 49 12.72 -2.22 7.85
N ILE A 50 11.58 -2.64 8.39
CA ILE A 50 10.29 -1.99 8.19
C ILE A 50 10.02 -1.03 9.35
N HIS A 51 10.21 0.27 9.10
CA HIS A 51 10.08 1.32 10.10
C HIS A 51 8.84 2.20 9.91
N ASP A 52 8.32 2.29 8.69
CA ASP A 52 7.18 3.13 8.34
C ASP A 52 6.13 2.36 7.51
N GLY A 53 4.99 3.02 7.27
CA GLY A 53 3.88 2.44 6.50
C GLY A 53 4.25 2.20 5.04
N VAL A 54 5.08 3.06 4.44
CA VAL A 54 5.48 2.96 3.03
C VAL A 54 6.34 1.71 2.80
N SER A 55 7.38 1.53 3.63
CA SER A 55 8.25 0.37 3.64
C SER A 55 7.48 -0.92 3.92
N PHE A 56 6.45 -0.85 4.77
CA PHE A 56 5.57 -1.98 5.03
C PHE A 56 4.73 -2.39 3.80
N LEU A 57 4.19 -1.42 3.06
CA LEU A 57 3.42 -1.69 1.84
C LEU A 57 4.31 -2.24 0.72
N GLN A 58 5.52 -1.71 0.56
CA GLN A 58 6.53 -2.25 -0.35
C GLN A 58 6.94 -3.67 0.03
N ALA A 59 7.04 -3.95 1.33
CA ALA A 59 7.30 -5.29 1.83
C ALA A 59 6.20 -6.28 1.45
N LEU A 60 4.93 -5.86 1.46
CA LEU A 60 3.79 -6.68 1.03
C LEU A 60 3.78 -6.94 -0.48
N GLU A 61 4.22 -5.99 -1.28
CA GLU A 61 4.43 -6.17 -2.72
C GLU A 61 5.51 -7.23 -2.98
N LYS A 62 6.65 -7.17 -2.27
CA LYS A 62 7.76 -8.14 -2.43
C LYS A 62 7.40 -9.60 -2.12
N VAL A 63 6.34 -9.84 -1.36
CA VAL A 63 5.85 -11.19 -1.02
C VAL A 63 4.59 -11.58 -1.78
N ASP A 64 4.28 -10.86 -2.86
CA ASP A 64 3.10 -11.07 -3.72
C ASP A 64 1.76 -11.06 -2.95
N ARG A 65 1.71 -10.36 -1.80
CA ARG A 65 0.47 -10.20 -1.01
C ARG A 65 -0.37 -9.04 -1.50
N ILE A 66 0.27 -8.06 -2.14
CA ILE A 66 -0.37 -6.94 -2.82
C ILE A 66 0.24 -6.87 -4.20
N ASP A 67 -0.60 -6.82 -5.23
CA ASP A 67 -0.16 -6.59 -6.60
C ASP A 67 -0.95 -5.43 -7.21
N GLU A 68 -0.53 -5.03 -8.40
CA GLU A 68 -1.17 -3.94 -9.12
C GLU A 68 -2.59 -4.29 -9.61
N SER A 69 -2.96 -5.57 -9.66
CA SER A 69 -4.24 -6.03 -10.20
C SER A 69 -5.32 -6.19 -9.13
N ASN A 70 -4.94 -6.36 -7.85
CA ASN A 70 -5.87 -6.70 -6.77
C ASN A 70 -5.53 -6.06 -5.41
N PHE A 71 -6.21 -4.95 -5.11
CA PHE A 71 -6.13 -4.26 -3.82
C PHE A 71 -7.01 -4.84 -2.71
N LYS A 72 -7.75 -5.93 -2.93
CA LYS A 72 -8.65 -6.48 -1.90
C LYS A 72 -7.91 -6.89 -0.63
N ASN A 73 -6.69 -7.41 -0.77
CA ASN A 73 -5.86 -7.77 0.38
C ASN A 73 -5.50 -6.53 1.20
N LEU A 74 -5.09 -5.45 0.53
CA LEU A 74 -4.80 -4.18 1.17
C LEU A 74 -6.04 -3.58 1.84
N GLU A 75 -7.20 -3.59 1.17
CA GLU A 75 -8.48 -3.18 1.78
C GLU A 75 -8.78 -4.00 3.05
N ASN A 76 -8.59 -5.32 3.02
CA ASN A 76 -8.80 -6.17 4.18
C ASN A 76 -7.85 -5.83 5.34
N TYR A 77 -6.57 -5.55 5.07
CA TYR A 77 -5.62 -5.16 6.12
C TYR A 77 -5.99 -3.82 6.73
N LEU A 78 -6.33 -2.84 5.89
CA LEU A 78 -6.81 -1.53 6.33
C LEU A 78 -8.11 -1.64 7.14
N ARG A 79 -9.00 -2.59 6.80
CA ARG A 79 -10.21 -2.90 7.58
C ARG A 79 -9.86 -3.34 9.00
N ILE A 80 -8.87 -4.23 9.15
CA ILE A 80 -8.50 -4.81 10.44
C ILE A 80 -7.91 -3.73 11.36
N ILE A 81 -7.13 -2.80 10.82
CA ILE A 81 -6.62 -1.65 11.58
C ILE A 81 -7.62 -0.47 11.67
N ASN A 82 -8.87 -0.68 11.22
CA ASN A 82 -9.94 0.31 11.18
C ASN A 82 -9.60 1.60 10.41
N ARG A 83 -8.68 1.53 9.43
CA ARG A 83 -8.28 2.64 8.55
C ARG A 83 -9.05 2.65 7.24
N ARG A 84 -10.37 2.61 7.37
CA ARG A 84 -11.30 2.65 6.22
C ARG A 84 -11.29 4.00 5.49
N ASP A 85 -10.84 5.05 6.16
CA ASP A 85 -10.57 6.37 5.60
C ASP A 85 -9.58 6.32 4.42
N LEU A 86 -8.69 5.33 4.39
CA LEU A 86 -7.67 5.21 3.35
C LEU A 86 -8.17 4.54 2.07
N TYR A 87 -9.40 4.00 2.06
CA TYR A 87 -9.95 3.31 0.89
C TYR A 87 -10.15 4.25 -0.30
N GLN A 88 -10.38 5.54 -0.03
CA GLN A 88 -10.49 6.56 -1.07
C GLN A 88 -9.22 6.61 -1.93
N PHE A 89 -8.04 6.41 -1.36
CA PHE A 89 -6.78 6.43 -2.09
C PHE A 89 -6.58 5.19 -2.96
N LEU A 90 -7.16 4.05 -2.58
CA LEU A 90 -7.18 2.83 -3.40
C LEU A 90 -8.14 2.98 -4.60
N SER A 91 -9.24 3.71 -4.39
CA SER A 91 -10.28 3.97 -5.39
C SER A 91 -9.79 4.89 -6.52
N LEU A 92 -8.75 5.70 -6.25
CA LEU A 92 -8.14 6.60 -7.24
C LEU A 92 -7.32 5.86 -8.31
N ARG A 93 -7.03 4.56 -8.12
CA ARG A 93 -6.34 3.75 -9.12
C ARG A 93 -7.33 2.91 -9.92
N ARG A 94 -7.28 2.99 -11.25
CA ARG A 94 -7.93 1.99 -12.10
C ARG A 94 -7.24 0.65 -11.82
N ARG A 95 -8.00 -0.38 -11.45
CA ARG A 95 -7.54 -1.78 -11.58
C ARG A 95 -7.06 -1.91 -13.02
N THR A 96 -5.75 -2.03 -13.24
CA THR A 96 -5.26 -2.47 -14.55
C THR A 96 -5.93 -3.83 -14.74
N PRO A 97 -6.78 -4.01 -15.77
CA PRO A 97 -7.30 -5.34 -16.06
C PRO A 97 -6.05 -6.20 -16.23
N GLY A 98 -5.85 -7.15 -15.32
CA GLY A 98 -4.78 -8.13 -15.48
C GLY A 98 -4.93 -8.65 -16.90
N MET A 99 -3.90 -8.46 -17.71
CA MET A 99 -3.86 -8.96 -19.08
C MET A 99 -3.88 -10.49 -19.01
N PHE A 100 -5.05 -11.07 -18.75
CA PHE A 100 -5.35 -12.42 -19.15
C PHE A 100 -5.44 -12.36 -20.67
N ASN A 101 -4.30 -12.74 -21.25
CA ASN A 101 -4.06 -12.86 -22.67
C ASN A 101 -5.20 -13.66 -23.29
N LEU A 102 -5.80 -13.09 -24.34
CA LEU A 102 -6.69 -13.76 -25.26
C LEU A 102 -5.87 -14.79 -26.06
N TYR A 103 -5.78 -16.03 -25.60
CA TYR A 103 -5.48 -17.20 -26.44
C TYR A 103 -6.13 -18.46 -25.88
#